data_AF-A0A965IPB7-F1
#
_entry.id   AF-A0A965IPB7-F1
#
_cell.length_a   1.000
_cell.length_b   1.000
_cell.length_c   1.000
_cell.angle_alpha   90.00
_cell.angle_beta   90.00
_cell.angle_gamma   90.00
#
_symmetry.space_group_name_H-M   'P 1'
#
loop_
_entity.id
_entity.type
_entity.pdbx_description
1 polymer ?
#
loop_
_entity_poly.entity_id
_entity_poly.type
_entity_poly.pdbx_seq_one_letter_code
_entity_poly.pdbx_strand_id
1 'polypeptide(L)' 'MNYFYDYIHTVDSPQNSRFRTIFLDTLDNLPRATNNSRVIMKQLAIKTDHQFRVFHESFMNFLKWKMLN' A
#
# COMPACT_ATOMS: atom_id res chain seq x y z
N MET A 1 3.53 3.50 15.79
CA MET A 1 2.28 3.54 15.01
C MET A 1 2.56 2.81 13.71
N ASN A 2 1.81 1.77 13.38
CA ASN A 2 2.02 0.97 12.17
C ASN A 2 1.30 1.64 10.97
N TYR A 3 2.07 2.09 9.97
CA TYR A 3 1.56 2.78 8.77
C TYR A 3 1.62 1.90 7.52
N PHE A 4 0.81 2.25 6.51
CA PHE A 4 0.76 1.50 5.25
C PHE A 4 2.11 1.50 4.52
N TYR A 5 2.82 2.63 4.50
CA TYR A 5 4.17 2.72 3.91
C TYR A 5 5.12 1.71 4.55
N ASP A 6 5.21 1.73 5.88
CA ASP A 6 6.10 0.82 6.61
C ASP A 6 5.72 -0.64 6.35
N TYR A 7 4.44 -0.98 6.34
CA TYR A 7 3.96 -2.32 6.00
C TYR A 7 4.45 -2.80 4.62
N ILE A 8 4.31 -1.95 3.59
CA ILE A 8 4.73 -2.28 2.23
C ILE A 8 6.25 -2.50 2.16
N HIS A 9 7.05 -1.82 2.98
CA HIS A 9 8.51 -1.95 2.96
C HIS A 9 9.08 -3.01 3.92
N THR A 10 8.39 -3.32 5.01
CA THR A 10 8.91 -4.21 6.09
C THR A 10 8.40 -5.63 5.99
N VAL A 11 7.19 -5.84 5.48
CA VAL A 11 6.61 -7.18 5.36
C VAL A 11 7.00 -7.77 4.00
N ASP A 12 7.85 -8.80 4.03
CA ASP A 12 8.19 -9.54 2.82
C ASP A 12 7.06 -10.51 2.45
N SER A 13 6.39 -10.23 1.34
CA SER A 13 5.34 -11.08 0.80
C SER A 13 5.26 -10.91 -0.72
N PRO A 14 4.82 -11.93 -1.47
CA PRO A 14 4.61 -11.82 -2.91
C PRO A 14 3.67 -10.67 -3.28
N GLN A 15 2.66 -10.40 -2.45
CA GLN A 15 1.70 -9.31 -2.63
C GLN A 15 2.38 -7.94 -2.49
N ASN A 16 3.18 -7.73 -1.43
CA ASN A 16 3.90 -6.47 -1.26
C ASN A 16 4.96 -6.28 -2.34
N SER A 17 5.64 -7.34 -2.77
CA SER A 17 6.57 -7.25 -3.91
C SER A 17 5.85 -6.79 -5.18
N ARG A 18 4.70 -7.40 -5.50
CA ARG A 18 3.88 -7.01 -6.64
C ARG A 18 3.38 -5.57 -6.53
N PHE A 19 2.94 -5.15 -5.34
CA PHE A 19 2.52 -3.79 -5.08
C PHE A 19 3.65 -2.79 -5.36
N ARG A 20 4.86 -3.06 -4.84
CA ARG A 20 6.05 -2.22 -5.07
C ARG A 20 6.41 -2.14 -6.56
N THR A 21 6.29 -3.23 -7.32
CA THR A 21 6.53 -3.22 -8.77
C THR A 21 5.50 -2.36 -9.51
N ILE A 22 4.22 -2.46 -9.16
CA ILE A 22 3.14 -1.74 -9.87
C ILE A 22 3.15 -0.24 -9.60
N PHE A 23 3.59 0.16 -8.40
CA PHE A 23 3.60 1.55 -7.95
C PHE A 23 5.01 2.11 -7.77
N LEU A 24 6.03 1.53 -8.43
CA LEU A 24 7.44 1.91 -8.24
C LEU A 24 7.67 3.43 -8.33
N ASP A 25 7.05 4.10 -9.32
CA ASP A 25 7.23 5.53 -9.56
C ASP A 25 6.50 6.44 -8.56
N THR A 26 5.47 5.92 -7.86
CA THR A 26 4.62 6.70 -6.96
C THR A 26 4.77 6.32 -5.50
N LEU A 27 5.40 5.18 -5.21
CA LEU A 27 5.56 4.63 -3.87
C LEU A 27 6.42 5.53 -2.97
N ASP A 28 7.50 6.11 -3.49
CA ASP A 28 8.37 6.99 -2.70
C ASP A 28 7.70 8.31 -2.32
N ASN A 29 6.61 8.68 -3.01
CA ASN A 29 5.81 9.87 -2.72
C ASN A 29 4.70 9.61 -1.69
N LEU A 30 4.54 8.38 -1.21
CA LEU A 30 3.53 8.07 -0.20
C LEU A 30 3.89 8.74 1.15
N PRO A 31 2.93 9.41 1.81
CA PRO A 31 3.15 9.90 3.14
C PRO A 31 3.46 8.74 4.10
N ARG A 32 4.61 8.80 4.77
CA ARG A 32 5.05 7.74 5.68
C ARG A 32 4.07 7.52 6.84
N ALA A 33 3.44 8.60 7.31
CA ALA A 33 2.58 8.61 8.49
C ALA A 33 1.07 8.72 8.13
N THR A 34 0.58 7.92 7.18
CA THR A 34 -0.86 7.88 6.87
C THR A 34 -1.41 6.46 6.76
N ASN A 35 -2.66 6.30 7.21
CA ASN A 35 -3.47 5.10 7.03
C ASN A 35 -4.79 5.41 6.30
N ASN A 36 -4.95 6.64 5.80
CA ASN A 36 -6.14 7.05 5.09
C ASN A 36 -6.07 6.51 3.65
N SER A 37 -6.92 5.53 3.33
CA SER A 37 -6.96 4.88 2.01
C SER A 37 -7.17 5.89 0.88
N ARG A 38 -8.04 6.90 1.06
CA ARG A 38 -8.30 7.93 0.04
C ARG A 38 -7.06 8.77 -0.25
N VAL A 39 -6.29 9.14 0.78
CA VAL A 39 -5.03 9.87 0.61
C VAL A 39 -4.01 9.00 -0.12
N ILE A 40 -3.88 7.74 0.28
CA ILE A 40 -2.94 6.79 -0.31
C ILE A 40 -3.26 6.56 -1.79
N MET A 41 -4.53 6.26 -2.12
CA MET A 41 -4.99 6.07 -3.51
C MET A 41 -4.71 7.29 -4.38
N LYS A 42 -4.93 8.50 -3.85
CA LYS A 42 -4.66 9.74 -4.58
C LYS A 42 -3.17 9.89 -4.90
N GLN A 43 -2.29 9.60 -3.94
CA GLN A 43 -0.83 9.70 -4.13
C GLN A 43 -0.28 8.63 -5.06
N LEU A 44 -0.85 7.42 -5.02
CA LEU A 44 -0.51 6.33 -5.93
C LEU A 44 -0.96 6.58 -7.38
N ALA A 45 -1.76 7.63 -7.62
CA ALA A 45 -2.31 7.98 -8.92
C ALA A 45 -2.96 6.77 -9.62
N ILE A 46 -3.82 6.04 -8.91
CA ILE A 46 -4.53 4.87 -9.44
C ILE A 46 -5.41 5.27 -10.61
N LYS A 47 -5.15 4.72 -11.79
CA LYS A 47 -5.86 5.01 -13.06
C LYS A 47 -6.62 3.83 -13.62
N THR A 48 -6.31 2.60 -13.19
CA THR A 48 -6.89 1.37 -13.76
C THR A 48 -7.50 0.48 -12.69
N ASP A 49 -8.48 -0.33 -13.10
CA ASP A 49 -9.09 -1.36 -12.25
C ASP A 49 -8.05 -2.36 -11.71
N HIS A 50 -7.02 -2.66 -12.51
CA HIS A 50 -5.93 -3.54 -12.08
C HIS A 50 -5.15 -2.94 -10.90
N GLN A 51 -4.75 -1.67 -11.02
CA GLN A 51 -4.07 -0.95 -9.94
C GLN A 51 -4.97 -0.85 -8.70
N PHE A 52 -6.26 -0.57 -8.88
CA PHE A 52 -7.21 -0.51 -7.78
C PHE A 52 -7.31 -1.85 -7.04
N ARG A 53 -7.43 -2.98 -7.75
CA ARG A 53 -7.48 -4.31 -7.14
C ARG A 53 -6.22 -4.63 -6.34
N VAL A 54 -5.05 -4.36 -6.91
CA VAL A 54 -3.76 -4.59 -6.24
C VAL A 54 -3.63 -3.71 -4.98
N PHE A 55 -4.03 -2.44 -5.07
CA PHE A 55 -4.08 -1.56 -3.90
C PHE A 55 -5.05 -2.09 -2.85
N HIS A 56 -6.27 -2.42 -3.24
CA HIS A 56 -7.30 -2.89 -2.32
C HIS A 56 -6.88 -4.16 -1.59
N GLU A 57 -6.33 -5.15 -2.29
CA GLU A 57 -5.79 -6.38 -1.70
C GLU A 57 -4.66 -6.08 -0.70
N SER A 58 -3.70 -5.24 -1.08
CA SER A 58 -2.56 -4.88 -0.22
C SER A 58 -3.01 -4.09 1.00
N PHE A 59 -4.00 -3.21 0.84
CA PHE A 59 -4.57 -2.42 1.94
C PHE A 59 -5.37 -3.29 2.92
N MET A 60 -6.14 -4.27 2.43
CA MET A 60 -6.84 -5.21 3.30
C MET A 60 -5.86 -6.11 4.08
N ASN A 61 -4.75 -6.53 3.46
CA ASN A 61 -3.71 -7.29 4.16
C ASN A 61 -2.99 -6.44 5.20
N PHE A 62 -2.72 -5.16 4.90
CA PHE A 62 -2.23 -4.19 5.88
C PHE A 62 -3.16 -4.09 7.10
N LEU A 63 -4.48 -3.94 6.90
CA LEU A 63 -5.44 -3.85 8.01
C LEU A 63 -5.41 -5.11 8.89
N LYS A 64 -5.32 -6.30 8.28
CA LYS A 64 -5.17 -7.56 9.03
C LYS A 64 -3.87 -7.59 9.83
N TRP A 65 -2.74 -7.27 9.19
CA TRP A 65 -1.43 -7.24 9.84
C TRP A 65 -1.40 -6.27 11.02
N LYS A 66 -1.98 -5.07 10.86
CA LYS A 66 -2.07 -4.04 11.90
C LYS A 66 -2.97 -4.42 13.08
N MET A 67 -3.95 -5.31 12.89
CA MET A 67 -4.73 -5.82 14.02
C MET A 67 -3.95 -6.83 14.86
N LEU A 68 -2.90 -7.45 14.28
CA LEU A 68 -2.07 -8.45 14.93
C LEU A 68 -0.78 -7.87 15.54
N ASN A 69 -0.41 -6.63 15.19
CA ASN A 69 0.84 -5.95 15.58
C ASN A 69 0.57 -4.50 15.99
#